data_AF-A0A926BS58-F1
#
_entry.id   AF-A0A926BS58-F1
#
_cell.length_a   1.000
_cell.length_b   1.000
_cell.length_c   1.000
_cell.angle_alpha   90.00
_cell.angle_beta   90.00
_cell.angle_gamma   90.00
#
_symmetry.space_group_name_H-M   'P 1'
#
loop_
_entity.id
_entity.type
_entity.pdbx_description
1 polymer ?
#
loop_
_entity_poly.entity_id
_entity_poly.type
_entity_poly.pdbx_seq_one_letter_code
_entity_poly.pdbx_strand_id
1 'polypeptide(L)'
;MTIRRRYTTVDGKTDWIVSATYDEAKLDTRHWFEAKIAAVNEKSGKEYPFPPEIALYRIGEIEHAFRDYVRIDFAGDREAALSHFMNTIYRRVYAYIERGH
;
A
#
# COMPACT_ATOMS: atom_id res chain seq x y z
N MET A 1 -6.01 6.12 8.30
CA MET A 1 -6.59 6.35 6.96
C MET A 1 -6.66 5.04 6.19
N THR A 2 -7.74 4.80 5.44
CA THR A 2 -7.86 3.65 4.53
C THR A 2 -8.14 4.16 3.12
N ILE A 3 -7.30 3.75 2.18
CA ILE A 3 -7.45 4.06 0.76
C ILE A 3 -7.85 2.76 0.05
N ARG A 4 -8.75 2.85 -0.93
CA ARG A 4 -9.19 1.72 -1.73
C ARG A 4 -8.96 1.99 -3.21
N ARG A 5 -8.58 0.96 -3.96
CA ARG A 5 -8.50 0.99 -5.43
C ARG A 5 -9.08 -0.29 -6.00
N ARG A 6 -9.89 -0.12 -7.04
CA ARG A 6 -10.33 -1.24 -7.88
C ARG A 6 -9.17 -1.65 -8.78
N TYR A 7 -8.99 -2.95 -8.92
CA TYR A 7 -8.04 -3.56 -9.81
C TYR A 7 -8.72 -4.67 -10.61
N THR A 8 -8.68 -4.55 -11.93
CA THR A 8 -9.11 -5.62 -12.83
C THR A 8 -7.87 -6.36 -13.29
N THR A 9 -7.87 -7.68 -13.09
CA THR A 9 -6.79 -8.57 -13.52
C THR A 9 -6.52 -8.46 -15.02
N VAL A 10 -5.29 -8.76 -15.46
CA VAL A 10 -4.88 -8.61 -16.88
C VAL A 10 -5.70 -9.50 -17.81
N ASP A 11 -6.14 -10.66 -17.32
CA ASP A 11 -7.02 -11.56 -18.07
C ASP A 11 -8.49 -11.07 -18.12
N GLY A 12 -8.81 -9.97 -17.45
CA GLY A 12 -10.13 -9.35 -17.40
C GLY A 12 -11.19 -10.12 -16.62
N LYS A 13 -10.84 -11.21 -15.95
CA LYS A 13 -11.84 -12.12 -15.35
C LYS A 13 -12.22 -11.74 -13.92
N THR A 14 -11.26 -11.20 -13.19
CA THR A 14 -11.42 -10.96 -11.75
C THR A 14 -11.21 -9.48 -11.42
N ASP A 15 -12.23 -8.90 -10.77
CA ASP A 15 -12.17 -7.58 -10.19
C ASP A 15 -11.91 -7.69 -8.68
N TRP A 16 -10.89 -6.97 -8.21
CA TRP A 16 -10.49 -6.89 -6.81
C TRP A 16 -10.63 -5.46 -6.30
N ILE A 17 -11.18 -5.31 -5.09
CA ILE A 17 -11.10 -4.07 -4.31
C ILE A 17 -9.91 -4.22 -3.36
N VAL A 18 -8.80 -3.59 -3.71
CA VAL A 18 -7.59 -3.58 -2.87
C VAL A 18 -7.66 -2.39 -1.91
N SER A 19 -7.47 -2.68 -0.63
CA SER A 19 -7.51 -1.72 0.47
C SER A 19 -6.13 -1.62 1.11
N ALA A 20 -5.65 -0.41 1.35
CA ALA A 20 -4.44 -0.16 2.11
C ALA A 20 -4.74 0.82 3.25
N THR A 21 -4.44 0.39 4.48
CA THR A 21 -4.75 1.11 5.72
C THR A 21 -3.46 1.47 6.46
N TYR A 22 -3.24 2.75 6.72
CA TYR A 22 -2.08 3.26 7.46
C TYR A 22 -2.52 4.21 8.59
N ASP A 23 -1.66 4.37 9.59
CA ASP A 23 -1.92 5.20 10.78
C ASP A 23 -1.24 6.56 10.63
N GLU A 24 -2.03 7.60 10.34
CA GLU A 24 -1.52 8.97 10.10
C GLU A 24 -0.82 9.56 11.31
N ALA A 25 -1.31 9.28 12.53
CA ALA A 25 -0.72 9.78 13.76
C ALA A 25 0.68 9.22 14.02
N LYS A 26 0.97 8.04 13.45
CA LYS A 26 2.26 7.37 13.61
C LYS A 26 3.24 7.65 12.48
N LEU A 27 2.84 8.34 11.42
CA LEU A 27 3.73 8.62 10.30
C LEU A 27 4.91 9.49 10.74
N ASP A 28 4.65 10.60 11.42
CA ASP A 28 5.70 11.57 11.73
C ASP A 28 6.64 11.12 12.87
N THR A 29 6.24 10.08 13.61
CA THR A 29 6.98 9.56 14.77
C THR A 29 7.71 8.25 14.50
N ARG A 30 7.43 7.59 13.36
CA ARG A 30 8.06 6.33 12.98
C ARG A 30 9.13 6.54 11.91
N HIS A 31 10.12 5.65 11.95
CA HIS A 31 11.15 5.50 10.93
C HIS A 31 10.63 4.87 9.62
N TRP A 32 9.47 4.21 9.70
CA TRP A 32 8.84 3.58 8.55
C TRP A 32 7.37 3.96 8.43
N PHE A 33 6.97 4.19 7.19
CA PHE A 33 5.59 4.11 6.76
C PHE A 33 5.14 2.64 6.82
N GLU A 34 4.00 2.39 7.45
CA GLU A 34 3.41 1.05 7.58
C GLU A 34 1.98 1.06 7.06
N ALA A 35 1.67 0.13 6.15
CA ALA A 35 0.32 -0.06 5.64
C ALA A 35 -0.09 -1.54 5.70
N LYS A 36 -1.29 -1.78 6.22
CA LYS A 36 -1.98 -3.07 6.16
C LYS A 36 -2.76 -3.17 4.86
N ILE A 37 -2.61 -4.28 4.17
CA ILE A 37 -3.17 -4.50 2.84
C ILE A 37 -4.16 -5.65 2.90
N ALA A 38 -5.30 -5.45 2.24
CA ALA A 38 -6.30 -6.48 2.02
C ALA A 38 -6.85 -6.37 0.59
N ALA A 39 -7.35 -7.46 0.03
CA ALA A 39 -8.07 -7.43 -1.24
C ALA A 39 -9.31 -8.30 -1.14
N VAL A 40 -10.39 -7.83 -1.75
CA VAL A 40 -11.68 -8.54 -1.73
C VAL A 40 -12.19 -8.63 -3.16
N ASN A 41 -12.64 -9.81 -3.57
CA ASN A 41 -13.24 -9.99 -4.89
C ASN A 41 -14.55 -9.20 -4.94
N GLU A 42 -14.70 -8.32 -5.93
CA GLU A 42 -15.84 -7.39 -6.02
C GLU A 42 -17.18 -8.13 -6.17
N LYS A 43 -17.18 -9.28 -6.86
CA LYS A 43 -18.41 -10.06 -7.12
C LYS A 43 -18.75 -11.03 -5.99
N SER A 44 -17.76 -11.77 -5.51
CA SER A 44 -17.99 -12.85 -4.53
C SER A 44 -17.82 -12.42 -3.08
N GLY A 45 -17.22 -11.25 -2.82
CA GLY A 45 -16.88 -10.80 -1.48
C GLY A 45 -15.77 -11.63 -0.81
N LYS A 46 -15.16 -12.57 -1.54
CA LYS A 46 -14.10 -13.43 -1.01
C LYS A 46 -12.81 -12.64 -0.84
N GLU A 47 -12.21 -12.72 0.34
CA GLU A 47 -10.91 -12.11 0.62
C GLU A 47 -9.77 -12.87 -0.08
N TYR A 48 -8.76 -12.12 -0.52
CA TYR A 48 -7.51 -12.68 -1.02
C TYR A 48 -6.60 -13.01 0.16
N PRO A 49 -6.13 -14.26 0.32
CA PRO A 49 -5.26 -14.66 1.41
C PRO A 49 -3.82 -14.25 1.13
N PHE A 50 -3.50 -12.96 1.28
CA PHE A 50 -2.11 -12.50 1.13
C PHE A 50 -1.21 -13.11 2.20
N PRO A 51 0.02 -13.49 1.84
CA PRO A 51 1.00 -13.88 2.84
C PRO A 51 1.46 -12.65 3.64
N PRO A 52 2.03 -12.83 4.85
CA PRO A 52 2.34 -11.74 5.76
C PRO A 52 3.20 -10.61 5.15
N GLU A 53 4.11 -10.95 4.25
CA GLU A 53 5.01 -10.02 3.56
C GLU A 53 4.33 -9.11 2.52
N ILE A 54 3.12 -9.47 2.08
CA ILE A 54 2.27 -8.65 1.23
C ILE A 54 1.16 -7.99 2.04
N ALA A 55 0.60 -8.70 3.03
CA ALA A 55 -0.45 -8.18 3.91
C ALA A 55 0.01 -7.01 4.78
N LEU A 56 1.31 -6.92 5.07
CA LEU A 56 1.91 -5.79 5.78
C LEU A 56 3.08 -5.23 4.99
N TYR A 57 2.92 -4.00 4.49
CA TYR A 57 3.98 -3.28 3.81
C TYR A 57 4.63 -2.26 4.73
N ARG A 58 5.95 -2.21 4.70
CA ARG A 58 6.77 -1.21 5.39
C ARG A 58 7.77 -0.60 4.41
N ILE A 59 7.85 0.72 4.38
CA ILE A 59 8.85 1.48 3.61
C ILE A 59 9.37 2.63 4.44
N GLY A 60 10.68 2.86 4.38
CA GLY A 60 11.38 3.86 5.16
C GLY A 60 12.79 3.40 5.48
N GLU A 61 13.55 4.28 6.11
CA GLU A 61 14.94 4.03 6.47
C GLU A 61 15.08 3.93 7.98
N ILE A 62 16.05 3.16 8.45
CA ILE A 62 16.30 3.02 9.89
C ILE A 62 16.79 4.35 10.47
N GLU A 63 17.53 5.13 9.68
CA GLU A 63 18.27 6.30 10.15
C GLU A 63 17.41 7.56 10.29
N HIS A 64 16.37 7.70 9.46
CA HIS A 64 15.57 8.92 9.38
C HIS A 64 14.10 8.65 9.63
N ALA A 65 13.44 9.55 10.36
CA ALA A 65 11.99 9.49 10.50
C ALA A 65 11.33 9.76 9.14
N PHE A 66 10.12 9.24 8.92
CA PHE A 66 9.35 9.48 7.70
C PHE A 66 9.24 10.98 7.36
N ARG A 67 9.10 11.85 8.37
CA ARG A 67 9.05 13.30 8.17
C ARG A 67 10.31 13.85 7.50
N ASP A 68 11.49 13.33 7.86
CA ASP A 68 12.75 13.79 7.30
C ASP A 68 12.90 13.34 5.85
N TYR A 69 12.47 12.11 5.55
CA TYR A 69 12.37 11.62 4.17
C TYR A 69 11.45 12.49 3.32
N VAL A 70 10.25 12.85 3.81
CA VAL A 70 9.34 13.77 3.10
C VAL A 70 10.00 15.13 2.86
N ARG A 71 10.74 15.65 3.86
CA ARG A 71 11.41 16.94 3.74
C ARG A 71 12.52 16.92 2.69
N ILE A 72 13.34 15.87 2.66
CA ILE A 72 14.53 15.78 1.78
C ILE A 72 14.11 15.40 0.36
N ASP A 73 13.34 14.34 0.19
CA ASP A 73 13.09 13.73 -1.12
C ASP A 73 11.86 14.29 -1.83
N PHE A 74 10.93 14.88 -1.07
CA PHE A 74 9.67 15.43 -1.59
C PHE A 74 9.54 16.93 -1.34
N ALA A 75 10.62 17.61 -0.96
CA ALA A 75 10.64 19.05 -0.66
C ALA A 75 9.55 19.48 0.36
N GLY A 76 9.19 18.59 1.28
CA GLY A 76 8.12 18.83 2.28
C GLY A 76 6.71 18.50 1.80
N ASP A 77 6.52 18.07 0.54
CA ASP A 77 5.21 17.68 0.02
C ASP A 77 4.82 16.28 0.52
N ARG A 78 4.07 16.27 1.62
CA ARG A 78 3.57 15.06 2.27
C ARG A 78 2.56 14.31 1.40
N GLU A 79 1.72 15.01 0.65
CA GLU A 79 0.71 14.36 -0.20
C GLU A 79 1.37 13.64 -1.36
N ALA A 80 2.37 14.26 -1.99
CA ALA A 80 3.18 13.62 -3.03
C ALA A 80 3.90 12.38 -2.50
N ALA A 81 4.50 12.45 -1.32
CA ALA A 81 5.16 11.31 -0.69
C ALA A 81 4.18 10.15 -0.42
N LEU A 82 3.03 10.44 0.20
CA LEU A 82 2.00 9.43 0.46
C LEU A 82 1.47 8.82 -0.84
N SER A 83 1.20 9.64 -1.85
CA SER A 83 0.77 9.16 -3.17
C SER A 83 1.80 8.22 -3.79
N HIS A 84 3.08 8.58 -3.72
CA HIS A 84 4.19 7.74 -4.20
C HIS A 84 4.24 6.38 -3.49
N PHE A 85 4.17 6.37 -2.17
CA PHE A 85 4.20 5.12 -1.38
C PHE A 85 2.99 4.24 -1.65
N MET A 86 1.80 4.83 -1.68
CA MET A 86 0.57 4.10 -1.99
C MET A 86 0.61 3.51 -3.39
N ASN A 87 1.07 4.27 -4.40
CA ASN A 87 1.25 3.75 -5.75
C ASN A 87 2.20 2.54 -5.80
N THR A 88 3.29 2.60 -5.04
CA THR A 88 4.26 1.49 -4.93
C THR A 88 3.63 0.25 -4.31
N ILE A 89 2.87 0.42 -3.21
CA ILE A 89 2.11 -0.67 -2.58
C ILE A 89 1.17 -1.33 -3.58
N TYR A 90 0.32 -0.53 -4.23
CA TYR A 90 -0.67 -1.07 -5.16
C TYR A 90 -0.04 -1.81 -6.33
N ARG A 91 1.04 -1.28 -6.93
CA ARG A 91 1.77 -1.97 -8.00
C ARG A 91 2.32 -3.32 -7.55
N ARG A 92 2.86 -3.41 -6.34
CA ARG A 92 3.38 -4.67 -5.78
C ARG A 92 2.26 -5.69 -5.55
N VAL A 93 1.13 -5.24 -5.01
CA VAL A 93 -0.03 -6.10 -4.78
C VAL A 93 -0.60 -6.63 -6.08
N TYR A 94 -0.76 -5.78 -7.09
CA TYR A 94 -1.26 -6.18 -8.41
C TYR A 94 -0.32 -7.21 -9.05
N ALA A 95 0.98 -6.94 -9.04
CA ALA A 95 1.97 -7.89 -9.54
C ALA A 95 1.95 -9.24 -8.79
N TYR A 96 1.60 -9.25 -7.51
CA TYR A 96 1.44 -10.49 -6.74
C TYR A 96 0.19 -11.26 -7.16
N ILE A 97 -0.96 -10.59 -7.25
CA ILE A 97 -2.23 -11.17 -7.71
C ILE A 97 -2.06 -11.80 -9.11
N GLU A 98 -1.39 -11.09 -10.02
CA GLU A 98 -1.16 -11.55 -11.41
C GLU A 98 -0.26 -12.78 -11.51
N ARG A 99 0.60 -13.02 -10.52
CA ARG A 99 1.44 -14.23 -10.49
C ARG A 99 0.68 -15.48 -10.05
N GLY A 100 -0.57 -15.34 -9.58
CA GLY A 100 -1.45 -16.46 -9.24
C GLY A 100 -1.05 -17.21 -7.96
N HIS A 101 -0.40 -16.53 -7.02
CA HIS A 101 -0.01 -17.11 -5.72
C HIS A 101 -1.15 -17.19 -4.72
#